data_AF-A0A2S7QQN7-F1
#
_entry.id   AF-A0A2S7QQN7-F1
#
_cell.length_a   1.000
_cell.length_b   1.000
_cell.length_c   1.000
_cell.angle_alpha   90.00
_cell.angle_beta   90.00
_cell.angle_gamma   90.00
#
_symmetry.space_group_name_H-M   'P 1'
#
loop_
_entity.id
_entity.type
_entity.pdbx_description
1 polymer ?
#
loop_
_entity_poly.entity_id
_entity_poly.type
_entity_poly.pdbx_seq_one_letter_code
_entity_poly.pdbx_strand_id
1 'polypeptide(L)'
;MSPRMASFLDTLKRKKSVQHIGQQERMLIENAVYYVDPPMRAAIQQKERTPVHLFIRKLIYSDMNQRNYTRIIKQIRRLHWEEAEVVTILEKVLSKPGKVKYGNIYLLAIITGALFRYHQDFVVTVIDNILEYIVVGLEQNDFKFNQRRIAEVKYLAELYNFRMVDHPVIFDTMYRIMTFGHGK
;
A
#
# COMPACT_ATOMS: atom_id res chain seq x y z
N MET A 1 -0.94 -19.36 -30.29
CA MET A 1 -0.42 -18.66 -31.49
C MET A 1 -0.41 -19.65 -32.66
N SER A 2 -0.78 -19.24 -33.87
CA SER A 2 -0.73 -20.14 -35.04
C SER A 2 0.73 -20.60 -35.28
N PRO A 3 0.98 -21.88 -35.62
CA PRO A 3 2.34 -22.39 -35.87
C PRO A 3 3.11 -21.58 -36.93
N ARG A 4 2.39 -21.04 -37.93
CA ARG A 4 2.98 -20.16 -38.95
C ARG A 4 3.42 -18.81 -38.39
N MET A 5 2.72 -18.27 -37.40
CA MET A 5 3.07 -16.97 -36.81
C MET A 5 4.31 -17.07 -35.91
N ALA A 6 4.44 -18.18 -35.17
CA ALA A 6 5.64 -18.46 -34.38
C ALA A 6 6.89 -18.54 -35.26
N SER A 7 6.83 -19.26 -36.38
CA SER A 7 7.97 -19.36 -37.31
C SER A 7 8.33 -18.02 -37.97
N PHE A 8 7.34 -17.17 -38.26
CA PHE A 8 7.60 -15.80 -38.73
C PHE A 8 8.30 -14.94 -37.67
N LEU A 9 7.87 -15.00 -36.41
CA LEU A 9 8.50 -14.25 -35.33
C LEU A 9 9.94 -14.70 -35.06
N ASP A 10 10.21 -16.01 -35.13
CA ASP A 10 11.58 -16.53 -34.99
C ASP A 10 12.48 -16.08 -36.14
N THR A 11 11.95 -16.10 -37.36
CA THR A 11 12.65 -15.59 -38.55
C THR A 11 12.95 -14.09 -38.42
N LEU A 12 11.98 -13.31 -37.92
CA LEU A 12 12.13 -11.87 -37.69
C LEU A 12 13.17 -11.57 -36.60
N LYS A 13 13.12 -12.29 -35.47
CA LYS A 13 14.10 -12.19 -34.38
C LYS A 13 15.52 -12.53 -34.86
N ARG A 14 15.68 -13.57 -35.68
CA ARG A 14 16.96 -13.97 -36.27
C ARG A 14 17.48 -12.95 -37.29
N LYS A 15 16.62 -12.40 -38.17
CA LYS A 15 17.03 -11.37 -39.12
C LYS A 15 17.45 -10.07 -38.43
N LYS A 16 16.77 -9.70 -37.33
CA LYS A 16 17.14 -8.57 -36.49
C LYS A 16 18.56 -8.69 -35.91
N SER A 17 18.97 -9.89 -35.48
CA SER A 17 20.30 -10.09 -34.87
C SER A 17 21.43 -10.21 -35.89
N VAL A 18 21.15 -10.77 -37.07
CA VAL A 18 22.17 -11.05 -38.10
C VAL A 18 22.37 -9.87 -39.07
N GLN A 19 21.36 -9.02 -39.27
CA GLN A 19 21.48 -7.87 -40.17
C GLN A 19 21.95 -6.58 -39.46
N HIS A 20 22.76 -5.79 -40.17
CA HIS A 20 23.16 -4.44 -39.76
C HIS A 20 22.02 -3.45 -39.97
N ILE A 21 21.01 -3.56 -39.11
CA ILE A 21 19.82 -2.70 -39.08
C ILE A 21 20.08 -1.53 -38.11
N GLY A 22 19.57 -0.34 -38.42
CA GLY A 22 19.72 0.85 -37.58
C GLY A 22 19.04 0.70 -36.21
N GLN A 23 19.48 1.48 -35.21
CA GLN A 23 18.94 1.40 -33.84
C GLN A 23 17.43 1.69 -33.78
N GLN A 24 16.95 2.66 -34.58
CA GLN A 24 15.54 3.01 -34.66
C GLN A 24 14.69 1.87 -35.24
N GLU A 25 15.15 1.24 -36.31
CA GLU A 25 14.47 0.11 -36.96
C GLU A 25 14.46 -1.13 -36.05
N ARG A 26 15.55 -1.38 -35.31
CA ARG A 26 15.59 -2.44 -34.28
C ARG A 26 14.54 -2.22 -33.20
N MET A 27 14.36 -0.98 -32.77
CA MET A 27 13.35 -0.62 -31.76
C MET A 27 11.92 -0.78 -32.30
N LEU A 28 11.67 -0.42 -33.57
CA LEU A 28 10.38 -0.67 -34.23
C LEU A 28 10.04 -2.16 -34.29
N ILE A 29 11.03 -3.00 -34.63
CA ILE A 29 10.86 -4.46 -34.65
C ILE A 29 10.58 -4.99 -33.24
N GLU A 30 11.29 -4.52 -32.20
CA GLU A 30 11.02 -4.93 -30.82
C GLU A 30 9.61 -4.57 -30.35
N ASN A 31 9.16 -3.35 -30.63
CA ASN A 31 7.81 -2.91 -30.27
C ASN A 31 6.73 -3.74 -30.99
N ALA A 32 6.94 -4.05 -32.28
CA ALA A 32 6.02 -4.88 -33.05
C ALA A 32 5.98 -6.32 -32.52
N VAL A 33 7.13 -6.92 -32.18
CA VAL A 33 7.19 -8.25 -31.56
C VAL A 33 6.50 -8.25 -30.21
N TYR A 34 6.74 -7.24 -29.37
CA TYR A 34 6.10 -7.10 -28.05
C TYR A 34 4.58 -6.95 -28.13
N TYR A 35 4.06 -6.31 -29.19
CA TYR A 35 2.62 -6.14 -29.40
C TYR A 35 1.91 -7.46 -29.72
N VAL A 36 2.59 -8.37 -30.42
CA VAL A 36 1.99 -9.61 -30.94
C VAL A 36 2.33 -10.83 -30.08
N ASP A 37 3.47 -10.80 -29.41
CA ASP A 37 3.95 -11.80 -28.45
C ASP A 37 4.32 -11.09 -27.14
N PRO A 38 3.34 -10.50 -26.43
CA PRO A 38 3.62 -9.85 -25.16
C PRO A 38 4.20 -10.90 -24.20
N PRO A 39 5.28 -10.57 -23.46
CA PRO A 39 5.84 -11.50 -22.51
C PRO A 39 4.73 -11.94 -21.55
N MET A 40 4.67 -13.24 -21.23
CA MET A 40 3.79 -13.73 -20.18
C MET A 40 4.15 -12.97 -18.89
N ARG A 41 3.39 -11.93 -18.59
CA ARG A 41 3.42 -11.32 -17.26
C ARG A 41 3.03 -12.45 -16.34
N ALA A 42 3.93 -12.84 -15.43
CA ALA A 42 3.57 -13.79 -14.39
C ALA A 42 2.24 -13.32 -13.81
N ALA A 43 1.20 -14.16 -13.90
CA ALA A 43 -0.10 -13.82 -13.36
C ALA A 43 0.17 -13.38 -11.92
N ILE A 44 -0.18 -12.13 -11.59
CA ILE A 44 0.04 -11.62 -10.24
C ILE A 44 -0.69 -12.59 -9.34
N GLN A 45 0.05 -13.42 -8.60
CA GLN A 45 -0.56 -14.41 -7.72
C GLN A 45 -1.37 -13.62 -6.71
N GLN A 46 -2.69 -13.70 -6.84
CA GLN A 46 -3.57 -13.06 -5.90
C GLN A 46 -3.41 -13.84 -4.60
N LYS A 47 -2.78 -13.21 -3.60
CA LYS A 47 -2.66 -13.80 -2.28
C LYS A 47 -4.05 -14.23 -1.82
N GLU A 48 -4.24 -15.52 -1.58
CA GLU A 48 -5.49 -16.05 -1.03
C GLU A 48 -5.76 -15.40 0.32
N ARG A 49 -7.02 -15.03 0.54
CA ARG A 49 -7.46 -14.32 1.75
C ARG A 49 -8.77 -14.91 2.20
N THR A 50 -8.91 -15.08 3.51
CA THR A 50 -10.15 -15.52 4.13
C THR A 50 -11.28 -14.52 3.86
N PRO A 51 -12.56 -14.96 3.85
CA PRO A 51 -13.70 -14.07 3.65
C PRO A 51 -13.73 -12.90 4.64
N VAL A 52 -13.35 -13.14 5.89
CA VAL A 52 -13.22 -12.12 6.95
C VAL A 52 -12.19 -11.05 6.56
N HIS A 53 -11.04 -11.46 6.05
CA HIS A 53 -10.01 -10.53 5.58
C HIS A 53 -10.50 -9.68 4.39
N LEU A 54 -11.20 -10.29 3.43
CA LEU A 54 -11.79 -9.56 2.31
C LEU A 54 -12.86 -8.56 2.78
N PHE A 55 -13.69 -8.95 3.75
CA PHE A 55 -14.71 -8.11 4.34
C PHE A 55 -14.10 -6.87 5.01
N ILE A 56 -13.14 -7.04 5.92
CA ILE A 56 -12.50 -5.92 6.63
C ILE A 56 -11.80 -4.97 5.65
N ARG A 57 -11.09 -5.51 4.65
CA ARG A 57 -10.46 -4.70 3.60
C ARG A 57 -11.48 -3.90 2.81
N LYS A 58 -12.60 -4.51 2.42
CA LYS A 58 -13.66 -3.83 1.67
C LYS A 58 -14.23 -2.68 2.50
N LEU A 59 -14.51 -2.91 3.79
CA LEU A 59 -15.00 -1.88 4.69
C LEU A 59 -14.05 -0.67 4.75
N ILE A 60 -12.77 -0.89 5.03
CA ILE A 60 -11.80 0.20 5.27
C ILE A 60 -11.28 0.83 3.97
N TYR A 61 -10.93 0.04 2.98
CA TYR A 61 -10.25 0.53 1.77
C TYR A 61 -11.19 0.95 0.65
N SER A 62 -12.44 0.46 0.65
CA SER A 62 -13.38 0.69 -0.45
C SER A 62 -14.63 1.44 0.00
N ASP A 63 -15.33 0.93 1.00
CA ASP A 63 -16.68 1.40 1.35
C ASP A 63 -16.65 2.65 2.25
N MET A 64 -15.58 2.85 3.03
CA MET A 64 -15.47 3.93 4.01
C MET A 64 -15.58 5.34 3.40
N ASN A 65 -16.51 6.12 3.96
CA ASN A 65 -16.73 7.53 3.64
C ASN A 65 -17.37 8.27 4.83
N GLN A 66 -17.47 9.60 4.71
CA GLN A 66 -17.96 10.48 5.78
C GLN A 66 -19.40 10.20 6.22
N ARG A 67 -20.23 9.55 5.38
CA ARG A 67 -21.63 9.24 5.71
C ARG A 67 -21.77 7.91 6.46
N ASN A 68 -20.83 6.99 6.31
CA ASN A 68 -20.96 5.62 6.85
C ASN A 68 -19.90 5.21 7.88
N TYR A 69 -18.90 6.05 8.19
CA TYR A 69 -17.84 5.70 9.13
C TYR A 69 -18.37 5.26 10.51
N THR A 70 -19.43 5.91 11.02
CA THR A 70 -20.06 5.54 12.30
C THR A 70 -20.65 4.13 12.28
N ARG A 71 -21.24 3.71 11.14
CA ARG A 71 -21.73 2.34 10.94
C ARG A 71 -20.57 1.35 10.85
N ILE A 72 -19.49 1.72 10.17
CA ILE A 72 -18.28 0.89 10.05
C ILE A 72 -17.66 0.65 11.44
N ILE A 73 -17.55 1.67 12.29
CA ILE A 73 -17.07 1.52 13.68
C ILE A 73 -17.91 0.49 14.44
N LYS A 74 -19.24 0.56 14.33
CA LYS A 74 -20.14 -0.41 14.97
C LYS A 74 -19.95 -1.83 14.43
N GLN A 75 -19.64 -1.99 13.14
CA GLN A 75 -19.36 -3.31 12.56
C GLN A 75 -18.03 -3.86 13.05
N ILE A 76 -16.96 -3.05 13.05
CA ILE A 76 -15.64 -3.47 13.51
C ILE A 76 -15.68 -3.90 14.99
N ARG A 77 -16.39 -3.15 15.84
CA ARG A 77 -16.59 -3.49 17.24
C ARG A 77 -17.35 -4.79 17.49
N ARG A 78 -18.11 -5.29 16.50
CA ARG A 78 -18.90 -6.52 16.59
C ARG A 78 -18.17 -7.73 16.01
N LEU A 79 -16.95 -7.55 15.50
CA LEU A 79 -16.11 -8.66 15.07
C LEU A 79 -15.68 -9.50 16.28
N HIS A 80 -15.23 -10.73 16.01
CA HIS A 80 -14.72 -11.67 17.00
C HIS A 80 -13.30 -11.28 17.44
N TRP A 81 -13.18 -10.32 18.37
CA TRP A 81 -11.89 -9.81 18.87
C TRP A 81 -11.10 -10.85 19.70
N GLU A 82 -11.78 -11.90 20.15
CA GLU A 82 -11.19 -13.10 20.75
C GLU A 82 -10.38 -13.93 19.75
N GLU A 83 -10.64 -13.80 18.45
CA GLU A 83 -9.90 -14.50 17.41
C GLU A 83 -8.65 -13.71 17.01
N ALA A 84 -7.47 -14.29 17.25
CA ALA A 84 -6.20 -13.65 16.92
C ALA A 84 -6.05 -13.30 15.43
N GLU A 85 -6.67 -14.08 14.53
CA GLU A 85 -6.67 -13.80 13.10
C GLU A 85 -7.37 -12.47 12.79
N VAL A 86 -8.53 -12.20 13.41
CA VAL A 86 -9.30 -10.96 13.23
C VAL A 86 -8.48 -9.76 13.66
N VAL A 87 -7.86 -9.83 14.84
CA VAL A 87 -7.01 -8.75 15.39
C VAL A 87 -5.82 -8.50 14.46
N THR A 88 -5.15 -9.55 14.00
CA THR A 88 -4.00 -9.45 13.07
C THR A 88 -4.40 -8.80 11.75
N ILE A 89 -5.59 -9.12 11.22
CA ILE A 89 -6.11 -8.49 9.99
C ILE A 89 -6.39 -7.00 10.23
N LEU A 90 -7.07 -6.67 11.33
CA LEU A 90 -7.41 -5.28 11.66
C LEU A 90 -6.17 -4.43 11.86
N GLU A 91 -5.19 -4.92 12.61
CA GLU A 91 -3.91 -4.25 12.85
C GLU A 91 -3.23 -3.95 11.51
N LYS A 92 -3.12 -4.96 10.66
CA LYS A 92 -2.52 -4.82 9.32
C LYS A 92 -3.28 -3.86 8.43
N VAL A 93 -4.61 -3.81 8.56
CA VAL A 93 -5.45 -2.96 7.72
C VAL A 93 -5.36 -1.50 8.16
N LEU A 94 -5.50 -1.24 9.46
CA LEU A 94 -5.47 0.09 10.06
C LEU A 94 -4.05 0.70 10.08
N SER A 95 -3.00 -0.12 10.05
CA SER A 95 -1.61 0.36 9.94
C SER A 95 -1.19 0.69 8.50
N LYS A 96 -2.08 0.60 7.50
CA LYS A 96 -1.75 0.84 6.08
C LYS A 96 -2.55 1.98 5.46
N PRO A 97 -2.32 3.24 5.89
CA PRO A 97 -3.05 4.40 5.40
C PRO A 97 -2.86 4.63 3.88
N GLY A 98 -1.72 4.23 3.31
CA GLY A 98 -1.48 4.29 1.86
C GLY A 98 -2.39 3.41 0.99
N LYS A 99 -3.27 2.58 1.59
CA LYS A 99 -4.34 1.84 0.90
C LYS A 99 -5.70 2.53 0.97
N VAL A 100 -5.83 3.58 1.76
CA VAL A 100 -7.04 4.41 1.87
C VAL A 100 -6.92 5.59 0.92
N LYS A 101 -8.05 6.09 0.41
CA LYS A 101 -8.08 7.35 -0.35
C LYS A 101 -7.51 8.47 0.51
N TYR A 102 -6.60 9.27 -0.03
CA TYR A 102 -5.87 10.29 0.74
C TYR A 102 -6.80 11.23 1.53
N GLY A 103 -7.88 11.72 0.92
CA GLY A 103 -8.88 12.56 1.58
C GLY A 103 -9.69 11.87 2.69
N ASN A 104 -9.64 10.54 2.81
CA ASN A 104 -10.34 9.76 3.83
C ASN A 104 -9.41 9.25 4.94
N ILE A 105 -8.12 9.62 4.95
CA ILE A 105 -7.17 9.19 6.00
C ILE A 105 -7.64 9.66 7.39
N TYR A 106 -8.26 10.83 7.51
CA TYR A 106 -8.82 11.30 8.78
C TYR A 106 -9.92 10.36 9.33
N LEU A 107 -10.71 9.73 8.46
CA LEU A 107 -11.73 8.74 8.89
C LEU A 107 -11.07 7.48 9.46
N LEU A 108 -9.92 7.08 8.93
CA LEU A 108 -9.13 5.99 9.48
C LEU A 108 -8.71 6.31 10.92
N ALA A 109 -8.30 7.55 11.19
CA ALA A 109 -7.90 7.99 12.53
C ALA A 109 -9.09 8.04 13.50
N ILE A 110 -10.26 8.50 13.03
CA ILE A 110 -11.51 8.44 13.82
C ILE A 110 -11.85 6.99 14.20
N ILE A 111 -11.74 6.05 13.24
CA ILE A 111 -12.02 4.64 13.51
C ILE A 111 -11.04 4.09 14.55
N THR A 112 -9.74 4.31 14.35
CA THR A 112 -8.69 3.85 15.28
C THR A 112 -8.89 4.45 16.68
N GLY A 113 -9.17 5.75 16.79
CA GLY A 113 -9.44 6.38 18.08
C GLY A 113 -10.72 5.88 18.75
N ALA A 114 -11.77 5.56 17.98
CA ALA A 114 -12.99 4.98 18.52
C ALA A 114 -12.80 3.57 19.11
N LEU A 115 -11.74 2.84 18.70
CA LEU A 115 -11.38 1.54 19.24
C LEU A 115 -10.61 1.63 20.56
N PHE A 116 -9.95 2.76 20.84
CA PHE A 116 -9.08 2.93 22.01
C PHE A 116 -9.79 2.62 23.33
N ARG A 117 -11.06 3.02 23.47
CA ARG A 117 -11.87 2.76 24.67
C ARG A 117 -12.08 1.26 24.96
N TYR A 118 -12.00 0.41 23.94
CA TYR A 118 -12.29 -1.03 24.06
C TYR A 118 -11.03 -1.89 23.92
N HIS A 119 -10.07 -1.45 23.10
CA HIS A 119 -8.86 -2.18 22.74
C HIS A 119 -7.66 -1.23 22.74
N GLN A 120 -7.27 -0.76 23.93
CA GLN A 120 -6.19 0.22 24.10
C GLN A 120 -4.87 -0.29 23.51
N ASP A 121 -4.41 -1.48 23.92
CA ASP A 121 -3.12 -2.05 23.48
C ASP A 121 -3.06 -2.20 21.96
N PHE A 122 -4.17 -2.64 21.35
CA PHE A 122 -4.28 -2.74 19.90
C PHE A 122 -4.05 -1.39 19.20
N VAL A 123 -4.64 -0.31 19.73
CA VAL A 123 -4.48 1.02 19.14
C VAL A 123 -3.06 1.54 19.31
N VAL A 124 -2.42 1.27 20.45
CA VAL A 124 -1.00 1.59 20.67
C VAL A 124 -0.14 0.87 19.64
N THR A 125 -0.35 -0.43 19.41
CA THR A 125 0.37 -1.20 18.39
C THR A 125 0.19 -0.61 16.99
N VAL A 126 -1.02 -0.14 16.62
CA VAL A 126 -1.25 0.52 15.33
C VAL A 126 -0.43 1.82 15.23
N ILE A 127 -0.37 2.62 16.28
CA ILE A 127 0.42 3.87 16.31
C ILE A 127 1.92 3.56 16.18
N ASP A 128 2.41 2.58 16.94
CA ASP A 128 3.82 2.14 16.89
C ASP A 128 4.19 1.66 15.48
N ASN A 129 3.32 0.87 14.84
CA ASN A 129 3.51 0.44 13.45
C ASN A 129 3.60 1.63 12.48
N ILE A 130 2.83 2.71 12.68
CA ILE A 130 2.92 3.90 11.82
C ILE A 130 4.24 4.64 12.03
N LEU A 131 4.67 4.82 13.28
CA LEU A 131 5.97 5.43 13.58
C LEU A 131 7.11 4.62 12.97
N GLU A 132 7.07 3.29 13.11
CA GLU A 132 8.05 2.39 12.52
C GLU A 132 8.05 2.48 10.99
N TYR A 133 6.89 2.50 10.34
CA TYR A 133 6.82 2.65 8.89
C TYR A 133 7.37 3.99 8.38
N ILE A 134 7.23 5.06 9.15
CA ILE A 134 7.85 6.35 8.83
C ILE A 134 9.39 6.21 8.87
N VAL A 135 9.93 5.57 9.91
CA VAL A 135 11.38 5.32 10.05
C VAL A 135 11.90 4.44 8.91
N VAL A 136 11.29 3.28 8.67
CA VAL A 136 11.64 2.38 7.56
C VAL A 136 11.52 3.09 6.20
N GLY A 137 10.53 3.96 6.03
CA GLY A 137 10.35 4.76 4.82
C GLY A 137 11.49 5.75 4.58
N LEU A 138 12.07 6.31 5.65
CA LEU A 138 13.27 7.15 5.57
C LEU A 138 14.51 6.33 5.22
N GLU A 139 14.67 5.15 5.82
CA GLU A 139 15.79 4.24 5.57
C GLU A 139 15.83 3.70 4.14
N GLN A 140 14.68 3.28 3.60
CA GLN A 140 14.59 2.74 2.24
C GLN A 140 14.76 3.83 1.18
N ASN A 141 14.13 4.99 1.40
CA ASN A 141 14.14 6.15 0.52
C ASN A 141 13.85 5.85 -0.99
N ASP A 142 13.01 4.85 -1.29
CA ASP A 142 12.61 4.52 -2.66
C ASP A 142 11.42 5.39 -3.11
N PHE A 143 11.59 6.11 -4.21
CA PHE A 143 10.59 7.01 -4.80
C PHE A 143 9.26 6.32 -5.11
N LYS A 144 9.27 5.01 -5.37
CA LYS A 144 8.06 4.20 -5.61
C LYS A 144 7.11 4.19 -4.41
N PHE A 145 7.63 4.44 -3.21
CA PHE A 145 6.86 4.46 -1.96
C PHE A 145 6.56 5.87 -1.44
N ASN A 146 6.85 6.93 -2.19
CA ASN A 146 6.62 8.31 -1.73
C ASN A 146 5.16 8.58 -1.35
N GLN A 147 4.18 8.14 -2.15
CA GLN A 147 2.76 8.30 -1.81
C GLN A 147 2.40 7.59 -0.50
N ARG A 148 2.99 6.42 -0.25
CA ARG A 148 2.79 5.66 0.98
C ARG A 148 3.38 6.40 2.19
N ARG A 149 4.61 6.89 2.08
CA ARG A 149 5.30 7.67 3.13
C ARG A 149 4.51 8.93 3.51
N ILE A 150 4.02 9.66 2.51
CA ILE A 150 3.17 10.84 2.73
C ILE A 150 1.88 10.45 3.45
N ALA A 151 1.25 9.32 3.07
CA ALA A 151 0.04 8.84 3.74
C ALA A 151 0.30 8.42 5.20
N GLU A 152 1.45 7.82 5.50
CA GLU A 152 1.85 7.43 6.87
C GLU A 152 2.04 8.67 7.75
N VAL A 153 2.78 9.67 7.29
CA VAL A 153 2.96 10.95 8.01
C VAL A 153 1.63 11.70 8.17
N LYS A 154 0.81 11.74 7.12
CA LYS A 154 -0.54 12.35 7.18
C LYS A 154 -1.41 11.63 8.22
N TYR A 155 -1.36 10.31 8.27
CA TYR A 155 -2.13 9.53 9.23
C TYR A 155 -1.69 9.78 10.67
N LEU A 156 -0.38 9.88 10.93
CA LEU A 156 0.15 10.30 12.23
C LEU A 156 -0.36 11.69 12.64
N ALA A 157 -0.38 12.65 11.71
CA ALA A 157 -0.94 13.98 11.96
C ALA A 157 -2.44 13.95 12.29
N GLU A 158 -3.22 13.09 11.62
CA GLU A 158 -4.65 12.92 11.98
C GLU A 158 -4.83 12.25 13.34
N LEU A 159 -4.01 11.24 13.68
CA LEU A 159 -4.03 10.63 15.01
C LEU A 159 -3.76 11.67 16.10
N TYR A 160 -2.82 12.59 15.87
CA TYR A 160 -2.59 13.74 16.73
C TYR A 160 -3.83 14.67 16.85
N ASN A 161 -4.47 15.03 15.73
CA ASN A 161 -5.70 15.86 15.74
C ASN A 161 -6.83 15.23 16.57
N PHE A 162 -6.91 13.89 16.57
CA PHE A 162 -7.87 13.13 17.38
C PHE A 162 -7.37 12.77 18.79
N ARG A 163 -6.27 13.39 19.26
CA ARG A 163 -5.69 13.21 20.60
C ARG A 163 -5.25 11.78 20.91
N MET A 164 -4.83 11.04 19.88
CA MET A 164 -4.28 9.70 20.03
C MET A 164 -2.79 9.69 20.32
N VAL A 165 -2.11 10.81 20.06
CA VAL A 165 -0.66 10.97 20.19
C VAL A 165 -0.40 12.36 20.77
N ASP A 166 0.59 12.49 21.65
CA ASP A 166 0.97 13.76 22.26
C ASP A 166 1.98 14.55 21.42
N HIS A 167 2.11 15.85 21.72
CA HIS A 167 3.02 16.76 21.02
C HIS A 167 4.48 16.24 20.93
N PRO A 168 5.09 15.65 21.98
CA PRO A 168 6.49 15.21 21.91
C PRO A 168 6.75 14.21 20.77
N VAL A 169 5.86 13.23 20.57
CA VAL A 169 6.00 12.22 19.51
C VAL A 169 5.98 12.87 18.12
N ILE A 170 5.14 13.90 17.94
CA ILE A 170 5.07 14.63 16.67
C ILE A 170 6.35 15.42 16.42
N PHE A 171 6.83 16.15 17.41
CA PHE A 171 8.08 16.91 17.28
C PHE A 171 9.29 16.00 17.07
N ASP A 172 9.39 14.88 17.78
CA ASP A 172 10.47 13.89 17.60
C ASP A 172 10.44 13.27 16.20
N THR A 173 9.24 12.96 15.69
CA THR A 173 9.09 12.43 14.33
C THR A 173 9.46 13.47 13.27
N MET A 174 9.03 14.73 13.43
CA MET A 174 9.40 15.82 12.52
C MET A 174 10.89 16.09 12.53
N TYR A 175 11.50 16.17 13.72
CA TYR A 175 12.94 16.32 13.88
C TYR A 175 13.68 15.18 13.19
N ARG A 176 13.27 13.93 13.44
CA ARG A 176 13.84 12.76 12.76
C ARG A 176 13.73 12.86 11.25
N ILE A 177 12.57 13.21 10.69
CA ILE A 177 12.40 13.38 9.24
C ILE A 177 13.35 14.44 8.68
N MET A 178 13.52 15.57 9.39
CA MET A 178 14.36 16.68 8.93
C MET A 178 15.87 16.39 9.05
N THR A 179 16.29 15.66 10.07
CA THR A 179 17.72 15.39 10.33
C THR A 179 18.18 14.02 9.85
N PHE A 180 17.29 13.17 9.32
CA PHE A 180 17.66 11.83 8.88
C PHE A 180 18.74 11.89 7.79
N GLY A 181 19.85 11.17 8.00
CA GLY A 181 20.97 11.15 7.05
C GLY A 181 21.89 12.38 7.12
N HIS A 182 21.58 13.38 7.93
CA HIS A 182 22.51 14.44 8.29
C HIS A 182 23.26 14.01 9.56
N GLY A 183 24.58 13.88 9.46
CA GLY A 183 25.43 13.61 10.63
C GLY A 183 25.29 14.74 11.65
N LYS A 184 25.42 14.39 12.94
CA LYS A 184 25.75 15.41 13.96
C LYS A 184 27.10 16.04 13.64
#